data_AF-A0A2N9NRN9-F1
#
_entry.id   AF-A0A2N9NRN9-F1
#
_cell.length_a   1.000
_cell.length_b   1.000
_cell.length_c   1.000
_cell.angle_alpha   90.00
_cell.angle_beta   90.00
_cell.angle_gamma   90.00
#
_symmetry.space_group_name_H-M   'P 1'
#
loop_
_entity.id
_entity.type
_entity.pdbx_description
1 polymer ?
#
loop_
_entity_poly.entity_id
_entity_poly.type
_entity_poly.pdbx_seq_one_letter_code
_entity_poly.pdbx_strand_id
1 'polypeptide(L)'
;MTDETAAGLAGAPDGGGHPQSGAGIGSPLQTRAAFIKNWDWQSVLGINRGACQRGGAQHGINSEAGGACAQEWETLHCQILTLAETLDALRAFHRKAPFLFFNGNTFATIGRELSFALFSDLTPSRKREVGSAVAHYIAGVLDRESMVEIVEGLSQSADFN
;
A
#
# COMPACT_ATOMS: atom_id res chain seq x y z
N MET A 1 -10.93 58.34 54.55
CA MET A 1 -10.33 58.38 53.20
C MET A 1 -10.02 56.94 52.85
N THR A 2 -10.65 56.44 51.78
CA THR A 2 -10.44 55.16 51.04
C THR A 2 -10.58 53.86 51.84
N ASP A 3 -11.65 53.07 51.72
CA ASP A 3 -12.13 52.31 50.53
C ASP A 3 -11.11 51.23 50.11
N GLU A 4 -11.40 49.96 50.36
CA GLU A 4 -11.74 49.01 49.30
C GLU A 4 -12.06 47.60 49.84
N THR A 5 -13.09 47.03 49.24
CA THR A 5 -13.57 45.65 49.36
C THR A 5 -12.86 44.79 48.31
N ALA A 6 -12.53 43.53 48.65
CA ALA A 6 -12.43 42.49 47.63
C ALA A 6 -13.05 41.19 48.18
N ALA A 7 -14.19 40.85 47.58
CA ALA A 7 -14.92 39.60 47.71
C ALA A 7 -14.81 38.83 46.37
N GLY A 8 -14.97 37.50 46.44
CA GLY A 8 -15.25 36.62 45.29
C GLY A 8 -14.09 35.69 44.93
N LEU A 9 -14.12 34.39 45.27
CA LEU A 9 -14.91 33.26 44.73
C LEU A 9 -14.28 32.57 43.50
N ALA A 10 -14.27 31.24 43.62
CA ALA A 10 -14.42 30.23 42.57
C ALA A 10 -13.19 29.79 41.75
N GLY A 11 -12.74 28.56 42.05
CA GLY A 11 -12.73 27.45 41.09
C GLY A 11 -11.56 27.33 40.11
N ALA A 12 -10.75 26.27 40.29
CA ALA A 12 -10.20 25.29 39.30
C ALA A 12 -9.74 25.78 37.89
N PRO A 13 -8.69 25.19 37.27
CA PRO A 13 -8.50 23.74 37.20
C PRO A 13 -7.09 23.28 37.60
N ASP A 14 -6.97 22.18 38.32
CA ASP A 14 -7.13 20.79 37.87
C ASP A 14 -6.16 20.39 36.76
N GLY A 15 -5.34 19.41 37.14
CA GLY A 15 -4.41 18.74 36.28
C GLY A 15 -5.13 18.10 35.10
N GLY A 16 -4.48 18.18 33.96
CA GLY A 16 -4.99 17.59 32.75
C GLY A 16 -3.91 17.76 31.70
N GLY A 17 -2.85 16.97 31.84
CA GLY A 17 -1.90 16.79 30.76
C GLY A 17 -2.69 16.45 29.51
N HIS A 18 -2.68 17.36 28.54
CA HIS A 18 -2.99 17.00 27.19
C HIS A 18 -1.67 16.52 26.59
N PRO A 19 -1.44 15.20 26.42
CA PRO A 19 -0.65 14.82 25.27
C PRO A 19 -1.46 15.37 24.10
N GLN A 20 -0.90 16.36 23.42
CA GLN A 20 -1.31 16.68 22.07
C GLN A 20 -0.99 15.41 21.28
N SER A 21 -1.95 14.48 21.29
CA SER A 21 -1.92 13.27 20.51
C SER A 21 -2.20 13.71 19.09
N GLY A 22 -1.21 14.36 18.48
CA GLY A 22 -0.97 14.19 17.07
C GLY A 22 -0.74 12.70 16.92
N ALA A 23 -1.83 11.97 16.68
CA ALA A 23 -1.79 10.61 16.22
C ALA A 23 -1.12 10.69 14.86
N GLY A 24 0.21 10.73 14.86
CA GLY A 24 1.02 10.42 13.71
C GLY A 24 0.65 9.00 13.36
N ILE A 25 -0.37 8.84 12.53
CA ILE A 25 -0.66 7.59 11.85
C ILE A 25 0.64 7.34 11.09
N GLY A 26 1.44 6.40 11.60
CA GLY A 26 2.68 6.01 10.95
C GLY A 26 2.37 5.71 9.49
N SER A 27 3.28 6.09 8.58
CA SER A 27 3.07 5.94 7.14
C SER A 27 2.47 4.56 6.84
N PRO A 28 1.36 4.47 6.07
CA PRO A 28 0.73 3.20 5.73
C PRO A 28 1.71 2.23 5.03
N LEU A 29 2.76 2.78 4.42
CA LEU A 29 3.83 2.01 3.81
C LEU A 29 4.68 1.24 4.82
N GLN A 30 4.69 1.64 6.09
CA GLN A 30 5.39 0.97 7.19
C GLN A 30 4.56 -0.11 7.89
N THR A 31 3.26 -0.22 7.58
CA THR A 31 2.42 -1.30 8.12
C THR A 31 3.01 -2.66 7.75
N ARG A 32 3.15 -3.56 8.73
CA ARG A 32 3.73 -4.89 8.54
C ARG A 32 2.68 -5.98 8.57
N ALA A 33 2.65 -6.83 7.54
CA ALA A 33 1.79 -8.00 7.47
C ALA A 33 2.33 -9.01 6.46
N ALA A 34 1.79 -10.23 6.48
CA ALA A 34 1.93 -11.17 5.37
C ALA A 34 0.90 -10.81 4.28
N PHE A 35 1.13 -9.69 3.60
CA PHE A 35 0.17 -9.06 2.69
C PHE A 35 -0.28 -9.99 1.56
N ILE A 36 0.64 -10.79 1.01
CA ILE A 36 0.39 -11.63 -0.15
C ILE A 36 0.19 -13.11 0.18
N LYS A 37 -0.03 -13.47 1.44
CA LYS A 37 -0.14 -14.88 1.91
C LYS A 37 -1.19 -15.72 1.20
N ASN A 38 -2.23 -15.09 0.66
CA ASN A 38 -3.35 -15.75 -0.01
C ASN A 38 -3.14 -15.85 -1.54
N TRP A 39 -2.01 -15.41 -2.07
CA TRP A 39 -1.64 -15.57 -3.48
C TRP A 39 -0.44 -16.51 -3.56
N ASP A 40 -0.69 -17.81 -3.68
CA ASP A 40 0.32 -18.78 -4.09
C ASP A 40 0.74 -18.56 -5.56
N TRP A 41 1.76 -19.29 -6.03
CA TRP A 41 2.21 -19.13 -7.42
C TRP A 41 1.13 -19.47 -8.45
N GLN A 42 0.23 -20.42 -8.16
CA GLN A 42 -0.89 -20.75 -9.05
C GLN A 42 -1.86 -19.59 -9.22
N SER A 43 -2.11 -18.82 -8.17
CA SER A 43 -2.90 -17.60 -8.24
C SER A 43 -2.25 -16.56 -9.15
N VAL A 44 -0.93 -16.37 -9.05
CA VAL A 44 -0.17 -15.46 -9.94
C VAL A 44 -0.27 -15.90 -11.40
N LEU A 45 -0.17 -17.21 -11.67
CA LEU A 45 -0.37 -17.79 -13.01
C LEU A 45 -1.77 -17.50 -13.55
N GLY A 46 -2.80 -17.65 -12.71
CA GLY A 46 -4.18 -17.33 -13.05
C GLY A 46 -4.36 -15.86 -13.43
N ILE A 47 -3.76 -14.94 -12.67
CA ILE A 47 -3.78 -13.50 -12.97
C ILE A 47 -3.10 -13.21 -14.31
N ASN A 48 -1.90 -13.76 -14.53
CA ASN A 48 -1.19 -13.57 -15.80
C ASN A 48 -1.98 -14.14 -16.99
N ARG A 49 -2.57 -15.33 -16.84
CA ARG A 49 -3.41 -15.94 -17.87
C ARG A 49 -4.59 -15.03 -18.24
N GLY A 50 -5.28 -14.49 -17.24
CA GLY A 50 -6.37 -13.55 -17.48
C GLY A 50 -5.90 -12.26 -18.17
N ALA A 51 -4.72 -11.74 -17.82
CA ALA A 51 -4.13 -10.59 -18.49
C ALA A 51 -3.79 -10.89 -19.96
N CYS A 52 -3.15 -12.02 -20.24
CA CYS A 52 -2.85 -12.47 -21.60
C CYS A 52 -4.12 -12.67 -22.43
N GLN A 53 -5.17 -13.28 -21.87
CA GLN A 53 -6.45 -13.49 -22.56
C GLN A 53 -7.11 -12.16 -22.95
N ARG A 54 -7.16 -11.18 -22.02
CA ARG A 54 -7.72 -9.85 -22.32
C ARG A 54 -6.88 -9.07 -23.32
N GLY A 55 -5.56 -9.27 -23.30
CA GLY A 55 -4.61 -8.61 -24.20
C GLY A 55 -4.39 -9.32 -25.54
N GLY A 56 -5.01 -10.48 -25.76
CA GLY A 56 -4.81 -11.27 -26.98
C GLY A 56 -3.38 -11.81 -27.17
N ALA A 57 -2.63 -12.06 -26.09
CA ALA A 57 -1.27 -12.60 -26.17
C ALA A 57 -1.18 -14.05 -25.68
N GLN A 58 -0.10 -14.71 -26.10
CA GLN A 58 0.23 -16.05 -25.63
C GLN A 58 0.49 -16.03 -24.12
N HIS A 59 -0.20 -16.89 -23.38
CA HIS A 59 0.16 -17.19 -22.00
C HIS A 59 1.30 -18.21 -21.98
N GLY A 60 2.30 -17.97 -21.13
CA GLY A 60 3.43 -18.89 -21.00
C GLY A 60 4.46 -18.39 -19.99
N ILE A 61 5.29 -19.33 -19.54
CA ILE A 61 6.38 -19.10 -18.60
C ILE A 61 7.66 -18.81 -19.38
N ASN A 62 8.42 -17.83 -18.89
CA ASN A 62 9.79 -17.62 -19.34
C ASN A 62 10.67 -18.76 -18.80
N SER A 63 11.25 -19.57 -19.68
CA SER A 63 12.09 -20.71 -19.28
C SER A 63 13.34 -20.32 -18.50
N GLU A 64 13.85 -19.10 -18.68
CA GLU A 64 15.06 -18.62 -18.02
C GLU A 64 14.78 -18.15 -16.58
N ALA A 65 13.63 -17.51 -16.34
CA ALA A 65 13.35 -16.84 -15.07
C ALA A 65 12.20 -17.48 -14.27
N GLY A 66 11.24 -18.13 -14.93
CA GLY A 66 9.97 -18.51 -14.35
C GLY A 66 10.07 -19.52 -13.21
N GLY A 67 10.92 -20.54 -13.35
CA GLY A 67 11.13 -21.55 -12.30
C GLY A 67 11.75 -20.97 -11.03
N ALA A 68 12.77 -20.11 -11.18
CA ALA A 68 13.41 -19.43 -10.05
C ALA A 68 12.43 -18.45 -9.37
N CYS A 69 11.67 -17.69 -10.15
CA CYS A 69 10.65 -16.79 -9.61
C CYS A 69 9.55 -17.54 -8.85
N ALA A 70 9.11 -18.69 -9.33
CA ALA A 70 8.10 -19.49 -8.63
C ALA A 70 8.59 -19.91 -7.23
N GLN A 71 9.83 -20.42 -7.13
CA GLN A 71 10.42 -20.83 -5.85
C GLN A 71 10.59 -19.65 -4.89
N GLU A 72 11.06 -18.51 -5.41
CA GLU A 72 11.19 -17.28 -4.62
C GLU A 72 9.83 -16.77 -4.13
N TRP A 73 8.80 -16.84 -4.97
CA TRP A 73 7.44 -16.42 -4.62
C TRP A 73 6.87 -17.26 -3.45
N GLU A 74 7.00 -18.58 -3.51
CA GLU A 74 6.55 -19.48 -2.45
C GLU A 74 7.28 -19.24 -1.11
N THR A 75 8.51 -18.70 -1.15
CA THR A 75 9.21 -18.30 0.06
C THR A 75 8.76 -16.92 0.55
N LEU A 76 8.53 -15.99 -0.38
CA LEU A 76 8.16 -14.61 -0.08
C LEU A 76 6.74 -14.49 0.45
N HIS A 77 5.79 -15.24 -0.12
CA HIS A 77 4.37 -14.92 0.08
C HIS A 77 3.89 -15.12 1.52
N CYS A 78 4.58 -15.94 2.31
CA CYS A 78 4.32 -16.15 3.73
C CYS A 78 5.07 -15.17 4.67
N GLN A 79 5.94 -14.31 4.15
CA GLN A 79 6.77 -13.42 4.99
C GLN A 79 6.00 -12.20 5.48
N ILE A 80 6.33 -11.75 6.70
CA ILE A 80 5.85 -10.48 7.24
C ILE A 80 6.80 -9.37 6.80
N LEU A 81 6.33 -8.56 5.87
CA LEU A 81 7.04 -7.41 5.30
C LEU A 81 6.27 -6.12 5.60
N THR A 82 6.94 -4.98 5.50
CA THR A 82 6.24 -3.69 5.33
C THR A 82 5.50 -3.67 4.00
N LEU A 83 4.49 -2.80 3.88
CA LEU A 83 3.79 -2.60 2.63
C LEU A 83 4.77 -2.12 1.55
N ALA A 84 5.66 -1.16 1.87
CA ALA A 84 6.72 -0.72 0.95
C ALA A 84 7.59 -1.87 0.43
N GLU A 85 8.12 -2.72 1.32
CA GLU A 85 8.92 -3.89 0.94
C GLU A 85 8.12 -4.86 0.05
N THR A 86 6.83 -5.04 0.32
CA THR A 86 5.95 -5.87 -0.51
C THR A 86 5.80 -5.29 -1.92
N LEU A 87 5.56 -3.98 -2.04
CA LEU A 87 5.44 -3.31 -3.35
C LEU A 87 6.76 -3.34 -4.13
N ASP A 88 7.89 -3.15 -3.43
CA ASP A 88 9.23 -3.24 -3.99
C ASP A 88 9.51 -4.67 -4.52
N ALA A 89 9.08 -5.70 -3.78
CA ALA A 89 9.18 -7.09 -4.22
C ALA A 89 8.32 -7.37 -5.47
N LEU A 90 7.07 -6.88 -5.52
CA LEU A 90 6.21 -7.00 -6.72
C LEU A 90 6.86 -6.34 -7.95
N ARG A 91 7.48 -5.17 -7.78
CA ARG A 91 8.26 -4.51 -8.84
C ARG A 91 9.48 -5.33 -9.25
N ALA A 92 10.17 -5.96 -8.31
CA ALA A 92 11.31 -6.84 -8.61
C ALA A 92 10.88 -8.05 -9.45
N PHE A 93 9.74 -8.68 -9.12
CA PHE A 93 9.18 -9.76 -9.92
C PHE A 93 8.80 -9.32 -11.34
N HIS A 94 8.22 -8.13 -11.50
CA HIS A 94 8.01 -7.56 -12.83
C HIS A 94 9.33 -7.47 -13.61
N ARG A 95 10.40 -6.95 -13.00
CA ARG A 95 11.72 -6.81 -13.64
C ARG A 95 12.39 -8.14 -13.99
N LYS A 96 12.14 -9.20 -13.21
CA LYS A 96 12.65 -10.56 -13.49
C LYS A 96 11.95 -11.24 -14.67
N ALA A 97 10.77 -10.74 -15.06
CA ALA A 97 10.00 -11.20 -16.20
C ALA A 97 9.75 -12.73 -16.25
N PRO A 98 9.07 -13.32 -15.24
CA PRO A 98 8.81 -14.77 -15.19
C PRO A 98 7.84 -15.29 -16.26
N PHE A 99 7.10 -14.42 -16.93
CA PHE A 99 6.13 -14.75 -17.98
C PHE A 99 6.61 -14.24 -19.34
N LEU A 100 6.12 -14.84 -20.42
CA LEU A 100 6.41 -14.36 -21.78
C LEU A 100 5.88 -12.95 -22.04
N PHE A 101 4.70 -12.64 -21.49
CA PHE A 101 4.03 -11.35 -21.67
C PHE A 101 3.35 -10.90 -20.38
N PHE A 102 2.98 -9.62 -20.33
CA PHE A 102 2.16 -9.03 -19.28
C PHE A 102 2.74 -9.08 -17.85
N ASN A 103 4.06 -9.25 -17.69
CA ASN A 103 4.72 -9.27 -16.36
C ASN A 103 4.32 -8.08 -15.47
N GLY A 104 4.46 -6.85 -15.98
CA GLY A 104 4.07 -5.65 -15.24
C GLY A 104 2.58 -5.64 -14.87
N ASN A 105 1.71 -6.02 -15.80
CA ASN A 105 0.26 -6.09 -15.56
C ASN A 105 -0.13 -7.15 -14.52
N THR A 106 0.56 -8.30 -14.50
CA THR A 106 0.33 -9.35 -13.50
C THR A 106 0.57 -8.81 -12.09
N PHE A 107 1.77 -8.29 -11.82
CA PHE A 107 2.14 -7.85 -10.47
C PHE A 107 1.46 -6.54 -10.09
N ALA A 108 1.21 -5.65 -11.04
CA ALA A 108 0.42 -4.43 -10.81
C ALA A 108 -1.03 -4.74 -10.42
N THR A 109 -1.61 -5.83 -10.94
CA THR A 109 -2.96 -6.28 -10.51
C THR A 109 -2.95 -6.65 -9.03
N ILE A 110 -1.95 -7.43 -8.58
CA ILE A 110 -1.81 -7.80 -7.16
C ILE A 110 -1.66 -6.55 -6.29
N GLY A 111 -0.77 -5.62 -6.66
CA GLY A 111 -0.57 -4.37 -5.91
C GLY A 111 -1.83 -3.49 -5.84
N ARG A 112 -2.64 -3.48 -6.91
CA ARG A 112 -3.92 -2.76 -6.92
C ARG A 112 -4.95 -3.39 -6.00
N GLU A 113 -5.12 -4.71 -6.04
CA GLU A 113 -6.04 -5.43 -5.15
C GLU A 113 -5.64 -5.26 -3.68
N LEU A 114 -4.34 -5.32 -3.38
CA LEU A 114 -3.80 -4.98 -2.06
C LEU A 114 -4.20 -3.57 -1.63
N SER A 115 -4.01 -2.59 -2.52
CA SER A 115 -4.37 -1.20 -2.23
C SER A 115 -5.86 -1.06 -1.94
N PHE A 116 -6.72 -1.73 -2.69
CA PHE A 116 -8.17 -1.66 -2.47
C PHE A 116 -8.60 -2.29 -1.14
N ALA A 117 -7.92 -3.34 -0.72
CA ALA A 117 -8.16 -3.97 0.58
C ALA A 117 -7.65 -3.12 1.75
N LEU A 118 -6.44 -2.55 1.64
CA LEU A 118 -5.80 -1.82 2.73
C LEU A 118 -6.34 -0.40 2.93
N PHE A 119 -6.80 0.23 1.86
CA PHE A 119 -7.34 1.59 1.87
C PHE A 119 -8.85 1.60 1.69
N SER A 120 -9.55 0.62 2.28
CA SER A 120 -11.00 0.46 2.16
C SER A 120 -11.79 1.66 2.65
N ASP A 121 -11.25 2.37 3.64
CA ASP A 121 -11.89 3.49 4.32
C ASP A 121 -11.73 4.82 3.56
N LEU A 122 -10.87 4.86 2.54
CA LEU A 122 -10.76 6.01 1.66
C LEU A 122 -11.99 6.14 0.75
N THR A 123 -12.27 7.38 0.35
CA THR A 123 -13.29 7.64 -0.67
C THR A 123 -12.96 6.87 -1.96
N PRO A 124 -13.96 6.49 -2.78
CA PRO A 124 -13.72 5.72 -4.01
C PRO A 124 -12.72 6.38 -4.97
N SER A 125 -12.69 7.70 -5.05
CA SER A 125 -11.72 8.45 -5.87
C SER A 125 -10.29 8.29 -5.36
N ARG A 126 -10.06 8.57 -4.07
CA ARG A 126 -8.74 8.42 -3.44
C ARG A 126 -8.23 6.99 -3.51
N LYS A 127 -9.09 6.01 -3.20
CA LYS A 127 -8.76 4.58 -3.31
C LYS A 127 -8.34 4.19 -4.72
N ARG A 128 -9.03 4.69 -5.74
CA ARG A 128 -8.68 4.44 -7.15
C ARG A 128 -7.33 5.05 -7.51
N GLU A 129 -7.06 6.25 -7.03
CA GLU A 129 -5.81 6.97 -7.27
C GLU A 129 -4.62 6.28 -6.61
N VAL A 130 -4.74 5.89 -5.34
CA VAL A 130 -3.75 5.05 -4.63
C VAL A 130 -3.48 3.75 -5.39
N GLY A 131 -4.55 3.01 -5.75
CA GLY A 131 -4.41 1.77 -6.51
C GLY A 131 -3.80 1.97 -7.91
N SER A 132 -3.94 3.16 -8.50
CA SER A 132 -3.30 3.51 -9.77
C SER A 132 -1.82 3.82 -9.58
N ALA A 133 -1.46 4.61 -8.56
CA ALA A 133 -0.06 4.95 -8.25
C ALA A 133 0.76 3.68 -7.94
N VAL A 134 0.23 2.79 -7.11
CA VAL A 134 0.87 1.51 -6.78
C VAL A 134 1.03 0.64 -8.03
N ALA A 135 -0.02 0.52 -8.86
CA ALA A 135 0.06 -0.25 -10.10
C ALA A 135 1.10 0.31 -11.08
N HIS A 136 1.14 1.64 -11.27
CA HIS A 136 2.12 2.29 -12.13
C HIS A 136 3.55 2.15 -11.59
N TYR A 137 3.74 2.21 -10.27
CA TYR A 137 5.03 1.97 -9.64
C TYR A 137 5.54 0.55 -9.94
N ILE A 138 4.71 -0.46 -9.70
CA ILE A 138 5.08 -1.87 -9.95
C ILE A 138 5.37 -2.11 -11.42
N ALA A 139 4.55 -1.56 -12.32
CA ALA A 139 4.73 -1.65 -13.77
C ALA A 139 5.91 -0.82 -14.30
N GLY A 140 6.63 -0.08 -13.45
CA GLY A 140 7.80 0.69 -13.82
C GLY A 140 7.51 2.02 -14.52
N VAL A 141 6.27 2.49 -14.50
CA VAL A 141 5.83 3.78 -15.07
C VAL A 141 6.05 4.93 -14.10
N LEU A 142 5.82 4.69 -12.81
CA LEU A 142 6.01 5.68 -11.74
C LEU A 142 7.28 5.34 -10.95
N ASP A 143 8.04 6.34 -10.53
CA ASP A 143 9.17 6.15 -9.61
C ASP A 143 8.69 5.94 -8.17
N ARG A 144 9.64 5.58 -7.29
CA ARG A 144 9.31 5.21 -5.91
C ARG A 144 8.91 6.42 -5.07
N GLU A 145 9.56 7.56 -5.27
CA GLU A 145 9.33 8.78 -4.49
C GLU A 145 7.93 9.33 -4.78
N SER A 146 7.58 9.44 -6.07
CA SER A 146 6.24 9.86 -6.47
C SER A 146 5.15 8.91 -5.97
N MET A 147 5.40 7.59 -5.95
CA MET A 147 4.45 6.63 -5.39
C MET A 147 4.25 6.85 -3.89
N VAL A 148 5.33 7.05 -3.14
CA VAL A 148 5.29 7.31 -1.70
C VAL A 148 4.49 8.59 -1.42
N GLU A 149 4.80 9.68 -2.10
CA GLU A 149 4.12 10.97 -1.94
C GLU A 149 2.61 10.85 -2.15
N ILE A 150 2.19 10.18 -3.23
CA ILE A 150 0.76 9.98 -3.52
C ILE A 150 0.09 9.10 -2.46
N VAL A 151 0.70 7.96 -2.11
CA VAL A 151 0.10 7.05 -1.12
C VAL A 151 -0.01 7.73 0.23
N GLU A 152 1.02 8.41 0.70
CA GLU A 152 1.01 9.10 1.99
C GLU A 152 0.05 10.28 1.99
N GLY A 153 0.09 11.14 0.96
CA GLY A 153 -0.79 12.30 0.85
C GLY A 153 -2.27 11.95 0.78
N LEU A 154 -2.64 10.86 0.10
CA LEU A 154 -4.03 10.43 -0.02
C LEU A 154 -4.53 9.62 1.18
N SER A 155 -3.62 9.03 1.95
CA SER A 155 -3.93 8.25 3.15
C SER A 155 -4.10 9.11 4.40
N GLN A 156 -3.60 10.35 4.38
CA GLN A 156 -3.93 11.32 5.42
C GLN A 156 -5.44 11.60 5.36
N SER A 157 -6.11 11.41 6.50
CA SER A 157 -7.48 11.84 6.68
C SER A 157 -7.61 13.28 6.18
N ALA A 158 -8.59 13.54 5.31
CA ALA A 158 -9.04 14.91 5.22
C ALA A 158 -9.60 15.25 6.60
N ASP A 159 -8.89 16.08 7.35
CA ASP A 159 -9.49 16.82 8.45
C ASP A 159 -10.61 17.66 7.83
N PHE A 160 -11.80 17.06 7.72
CA PHE A 160 -13.01 17.79 7.47
C PHE A 160 -13.34 18.51 8.77
N ASN A 161 -12.86 19.76 8.85
CA ASN A 161 -13.33 20.76 9.79
C ASN A 161 -14.82 21.04 9.57
#